data_AF-A0A5C5R8B5-F1
#
_entry.id   AF-A0A5C5R8B5-F1
#
_cell.length_a   1.000
_cell.length_b   1.000
_cell.length_c   1.000
_cell.angle_alpha   90.00
_cell.angle_beta   90.00
_cell.angle_gamma   90.00
#
_symmetry.space_group_name_H-M   'P 1'
#
loop_
_entity.id
_entity.type
_entity.pdbx_description
1 polymer ?
#
loop_
_entity_poly.entity_id
_entity_poly.type
_entity_poly.pdbx_seq_one_letter_code
_entity_poly.pdbx_strand_id
1 'polypeptide(L)' 'TGVVVVVGSEGKGLSRLVRENCDSILSIPIASSVESLNASVAAGVVLAEFARQRRQ' A
#
# COMPACT_ATOMS: atom_id res chain seq x y z
N THR A 1 6.47 6.14 18.08
CA THR A 1 7.14 5.32 17.04
C THR A 1 6.61 5.73 15.68
N GLY A 2 7.47 5.96 14.70
CA GLY A 2 7.04 6.31 13.33
C GLY A 2 6.56 5.07 12.56
N VAL A 3 5.71 5.28 11.56
CA VAL A 3 5.30 4.23 10.61
C VAL A 3 5.76 4.66 9.22
N VAL A 4 6.41 3.75 8.50
CA VAL A 4 6.83 3.94 7.12
C VAL A 4 5.87 3.17 6.21
N VAL A 5 5.32 3.85 5.21
CA VAL A 5 4.49 3.21 4.18
C VAL A 5 5.34 3.01 2.95
N VAL A 6 5.49 1.76 2.51
CA VAL A 6 6.24 1.39 1.30
C VAL A 6 5.25 0.99 0.21
N VAL A 7 5.36 1.61 -0.96
CA VAL A 7 4.47 1.35 -2.10
C VAL A 7 5.27 0.78 -3.25
N GLY A 8 4.80 -0.34 -3.79
CA GLY A 8 5.43 -1.02 -4.92
C GLY A 8 5.01 -0.45 -6.27
N SER A 9 5.65 -0.93 -7.33
CA SER A 9 5.28 -0.59 -8.70
C SER A 9 3.90 -1.16 -9.06
N GLU A 10 3.23 -0.51 -10.01
CA GLU A 10 1.99 -1.03 -10.59
C GLU A 10 2.20 -2.43 -11.20
N GLY A 11 1.21 -3.31 -11.02
CA GLY A 11 1.24 -4.70 -11.48
C GLY A 11 2.13 -5.61 -10.63
N LYS A 12 3.44 -5.35 -10.61
CA LYS A 12 4.41 -6.21 -9.91
C LYS A 12 4.39 -6.05 -8.38
N GLY A 13 3.92 -4.91 -7.88
CA GLY A 13 3.92 -4.60 -6.45
C GLY A 13 5.33 -4.44 -5.87
N LEU A 14 5.52 -4.86 -4.62
CA LEU A 14 6.80 -4.83 -3.93
C LEU A 14 7.74 -5.91 -4.47
N SER A 15 9.02 -5.59 -4.62
CA SER A 15 10.04 -6.62 -4.85
C SER A 15 10.10 -7.57 -3.66
N ARG A 16 10.55 -8.81 -3.89
CA ARG A 16 10.62 -9.84 -2.84
C ARG A 16 11.40 -9.36 -1.61
N LEU A 17 12.59 -8.81 -1.82
CA LEU A 17 13.45 -8.33 -0.73
C LEU A 17 12.77 -7.19 0.05
N VAL A 18 12.11 -6.25 -0.63
CA VAL A 18 11.39 -5.15 0.06
C VAL A 18 10.23 -5.71 0.88
N ARG A 19 9.47 -6.65 0.33
CA ARG A 19 8.38 -7.34 1.03
C ARG A 19 8.87 -8.08 2.29
N GLU A 20 10.01 -8.76 2.21
CA GLU A 20 10.61 -9.50 3.33
C GLU A 20 11.11 -8.59 4.47
N ASN A 21 11.42 -7.32 4.17
CA ASN A 21 11.84 -6.33 5.16
C ASN A 21 10.68 -5.52 5.76
N CYS A 22 9.43 -5.73 5.30
CA CYS A 22 8.27 -5.05 5.86
C CYS A 22 7.68 -5.85 7.02
N ASP A 23 7.36 -5.17 8.14
CA ASP A 23 6.72 -5.81 9.30
C ASP A 23 5.32 -6.36 8.98
N SER A 24 4.64 -5.76 8.01
CA SER A 24 3.29 -6.13 7.60
C SER A 24 3.06 -5.83 6.13
N ILE A 25 2.24 -6.65 5.49
CA ILE A 25 1.85 -6.49 4.09
C ILE A 25 0.34 -6.26 4.02
N LEU A 26 -0.06 -5.27 3.22
CA LEU A 26 -1.45 -4.94 2.94
C LEU A 26 -1.70 -4.88 1.44
N SER A 27 -2.94 -5.12 1.04
CA SER A 27 -3.43 -4.91 -0.32
C SER A 27 -4.73 -4.11 -0.27
N ILE A 28 -4.94 -3.26 -1.28
CA ILE A 28 -6.22 -2.62 -1.49
C ILE A 28 -7.07 -3.61 -2.31
N PRO A 29 -8.26 -4.01 -1.84
CA PRO A 29 -9.17 -4.82 -2.64
C PRO A 29 -9.53 -4.09 -3.94
N ILE A 30 -9.36 -4.77 -5.08
CA ILE A 30 -9.69 -4.24 -6.40
C ILE A 30 -10.65 -5.17 -7.14
N ALA A 31 -11.40 -4.62 -8.09
CA ALA A 31 -12.25 -5.42 -8.96
C ALA A 31 -11.39 -6.34 -9.84
N SER A 32 -11.88 -7.55 -10.12
CA SER A 32 -11.14 -8.56 -10.89
C SER A 32 -10.80 -8.16 -12.33
N SER A 33 -11.42 -7.11 -12.85
CA SER A 33 -11.16 -6.56 -14.19
C SER A 33 -9.92 -5.68 -14.27
N VAL A 34 -9.27 -5.37 -13.15
CA VAL A 34 -8.04 -4.56 -13.09
C VAL A 34 -6.95 -5.32 -12.35
N GLU A 35 -5.73 -5.31 -12.89
CA GLU A 35 -4.60 -6.03 -12.28
C GLU A 35 -3.96 -5.25 -11.12
N SER A 36 -4.00 -3.92 -11.17
CA SER A 36 -3.40 -3.04 -10.17
C SER A 36 -4.02 -1.65 -10.19
N LEU A 37 -3.92 -0.94 -9.08
CA LEU A 37 -4.12 0.51 -9.05
C LEU A 37 -2.86 1.23 -9.46
N ASN A 38 -3.02 2.51 -9.81
CA ASN A 38 -1.90 3.42 -9.93
C ASN A 38 -1.17 3.57 -8.58
N ALA A 39 0.16 3.62 -8.58
CA ALA A 39 0.94 3.63 -7.35
C ALA A 39 0.66 4.86 -6.47
N SER A 40 0.46 6.03 -7.08
CA SER A 40 0.14 7.26 -6.34
C SER A 40 -1.27 7.23 -5.74
N VAL A 41 -2.23 6.63 -6.46
CA VAL A 41 -3.59 6.41 -5.97
C VAL A 41 -3.59 5.44 -4.80
N ALA A 42 -2.87 4.31 -4.91
CA ALA A 42 -2.74 3.34 -3.82
C ALA A 42 -2.12 3.98 -2.56
N ALA A 43 -1.05 4.77 -2.74
CA ALA A 43 -0.43 5.52 -1.64
C ALA A 43 -1.42 6.48 -0.97
N GLY A 44 -2.17 7.25 -1.77
CA GLY A 44 -3.14 8.22 -1.29
C GLY A 44 -4.25 7.56 -0.45
N VAL A 45 -4.81 6.44 -0.91
CA VAL A 45 -5.85 5.69 -0.18
C VAL A 45 -5.32 5.21 1.17
N VAL A 46 -4.13 4.60 1.20
CA VAL A 46 -3.53 4.10 2.45
C VAL A 46 -3.23 5.23 3.42
N LEU A 47 -2.65 6.34 2.95
CA LEU A 47 -2.32 7.49 3.79
C LEU A 47 -3.58 8.18 4.33
N ALA A 48 -4.65 8.26 3.53
CA ALA A 48 -5.92 8.82 3.99
C ALA A 48 -6.53 7.98 5.12
N GLU A 49 -6.49 6.65 5.01
CA GLU A 49 -6.95 5.74 6.05
C GLU A 49 -6.10 5.82 7.32
N PHE A 50 -4.77 5.86 7.18
CA PHE A 50 -3.86 6.11 8.31
C PHE A 50 -4.17 7.43 9.02
N ALA A 51 -4.40 8.49 8.26
CA ALA A 51 -4.76 9.80 8.83
C ALA A 51 -6.13 9.75 9.51
N ARG A 52 -7.10 8.99 8.98
CA ARG A 52 -8.42 8.79 9.58
C ARG A 52 -8.30 8.07 10.93
N GLN A 53 -7.57 6.95 10.99
CA GLN A 53 -7.37 6.18 12.23
C GLN A 53 -6.63 6.98 13.30
N ARG A 54 -5.67 7.83 12.91
CA ARG A 54 -4.94 8.69 13.86
C ARG A 54 -5.76 9.84 14.45
N ARG A 55 -6.87 10.21 13.81
CA ARG A 55 -7.82 11.22 14.31
C ARG A 55 -8.90 10.63 15.20
N GLN A 56 -9.01 9.30 15.26
CA GLN A 56 -9.89 8.58 16.17
C GLN A 56 -9.15 8.28 17.47
#